data_AF-A0A4Q3ADJ9-F1
#
_entry.id   AF-A0A4Q3ADJ9-F1
#
_cell.length_a   1.000
_cell.length_b   1.000
_cell.length_c   1.000
_cell.angle_alpha   90.00
_cell.angle_beta   90.00
_cell.angle_gamma   90.00
#
_symmetry.space_group_name_H-M   'P 1'
#
loop_
_entity.id
_entity.type
_entity.pdbx_description
1 polymer ?
#
loop_
_entity_poly.entity_id
_entity_poly.type
_entity_poly.pdbx_seq_one_letter_code
_entity_poly.pdbx_strand_id
1 'polypeptide(L)'
;MIRETLRKLLFGLFAVLPAIASAHPGHYHPPGEDDEFDQVRADWLHLHGWLEISLAVTLVTSVLLFHFSKNRKVRIGAVIVFGSSLALLASS
;
A
#
# COMPACT_ATOMS: atom_id res chain seq x y z
N MET A 1 10.83 18.17 -17.19
CA MET A 1 9.42 17.84 -17.44
C MET A 1 9.12 16.35 -17.31
N ILE A 2 9.61 15.45 -18.18
CA ILE A 2 9.25 14.01 -18.17
C ILE A 2 9.47 13.31 -16.82
N ARG A 3 10.61 13.57 -16.14
CA ARG A 3 10.92 13.00 -14.80
C ARG A 3 9.92 13.40 -13.71
N GLU A 4 9.33 14.58 -13.83
CA GLU A 4 8.43 15.15 -12.82
C GLU A 4 7.02 14.61 -13.01
N THR A 5 6.59 14.46 -14.27
CA THR A 5 5.34 13.78 -14.63
C THR A 5 5.38 12.31 -14.23
N LEU A 6 6.51 11.62 -14.49
CA LEU A 6 6.69 10.22 -14.11
C LEU A 6 6.63 10.02 -12.58
N ARG A 7 7.24 10.93 -11.81
CA ARG A 7 7.14 10.92 -10.34
C ARG A 7 5.71 11.11 -9.85
N LYS A 8 4.97 12.06 -10.42
CA LYS A 8 3.56 12.31 -10.05
C LYS A 8 2.68 11.11 -10.39
N LEU A 9 2.92 10.47 -11.53
CA LEU A 9 2.24 9.23 -11.93
C LEU A 9 2.54 8.08 -10.97
N LEU A 10 3.81 7.88 -10.58
CA LEU A 10 4.18 6.84 -9.62
C LEU A 10 3.56 7.08 -8.24
N PHE A 11 3.59 8.33 -7.74
CA PHE A 11 2.91 8.67 -6.49
C PHE A 11 1.39 8.48 -6.56
N GLY A 12 0.78 8.84 -7.69
CA GLY A 12 -0.63 8.58 -7.95
C GLY A 12 -0.94 7.08 -7.95
N LEU A 13 -0.12 6.27 -8.61
CA LEU A 13 -0.29 4.83 -8.68
C LEU A 13 -0.22 4.19 -7.28
N PHE A 14 0.77 4.56 -6.46
CA PHE A 14 0.90 4.07 -5.09
C PHE A 14 -0.25 4.52 -4.17
N ALA A 15 -0.81 5.72 -4.39
CA ALA A 15 -1.97 6.19 -3.63
C ALA A 15 -3.28 5.52 -4.07
N VAL A 16 -3.36 5.04 -5.31
CA VAL A 16 -4.55 4.40 -5.89
C VAL A 16 -4.57 2.89 -5.63
N LEU A 17 -3.44 2.23 -5.41
CA LEU A 17 -3.40 0.79 -5.11
C LEU A 17 -4.24 0.39 -3.89
N PRO A 18 -4.19 1.08 -2.73
CA PRO A 18 -5.09 0.80 -1.61
C PRO A 18 -6.56 1.07 -1.96
N ALA A 19 -6.83 2.10 -2.77
CA ALA A 19 -8.18 2.40 -3.21
C ALA A 19 -8.74 1.30 -4.13
N ILE A 20 -7.94 0.73 -5.03
CA ILE A 20 -8.34 -0.41 -5.87
C ILE A 20 -8.60 -1.65 -5.02
N ALA A 21 -7.71 -1.95 -4.07
CA ALA A 21 -7.90 -3.09 -3.18
C ALA A 21 -9.09 -2.90 -2.19
N SER A 22 -9.50 -1.66 -1.91
CA SER A 22 -10.72 -1.31 -1.16
C SER A 22 -11.98 -1.12 -2.01
N ALA A 23 -11.85 -0.90 -3.32
CA ALA A 23 -12.96 -0.54 -4.21
C ALA A 23 -13.87 -1.73 -4.56
N HIS A 24 -13.55 -2.94 -4.09
CA HIS A 24 -14.47 -4.06 -4.15
C HIS A 24 -15.09 -4.32 -2.76
N PRO A 25 -16.18 -3.61 -2.40
CA PRO A 25 -17.05 -4.12 -1.35
C PRO A 25 -17.51 -5.48 -1.85
N GLY A 26 -17.30 -6.54 -1.07
CA GLY A 26 -17.71 -7.89 -1.45
C GLY A 26 -19.16 -7.84 -1.91
N HIS A 27 -19.38 -7.93 -3.22
CA HIS A 27 -20.71 -8.12 -3.74
C HIS A 27 -21.06 -9.57 -3.36
N TYR A 28 -22.30 -9.77 -2.94
CA TYR A 28 -22.75 -11.08 -2.51
C TYR A 28 -22.65 -12.06 -3.69
N HIS A 29 -21.72 -12.99 -3.63
CA HIS A 29 -21.66 -14.12 -4.56
C HIS A 29 -22.65 -15.19 -4.07
N PRO A 30 -23.61 -15.61 -4.90
CA PRO A 30 -24.49 -16.72 -4.55
C PRO A 30 -23.64 -17.99 -4.30
N PRO A 31 -24.08 -18.89 -3.40
CA PRO A 31 -23.30 -20.05 -3.02
C PRO A 31 -22.92 -20.91 -4.25
N GLY A 32 -21.63 -21.06 -4.54
CA GLY A 32 -21.12 -21.86 -5.65
C GLY A 32 -20.43 -21.09 -6.79
N GLU A 33 -20.38 -19.75 -6.73
CA GLU A 33 -19.58 -18.92 -7.64
C GLU A 33 -18.38 -18.30 -6.90
N ASP A 34 -17.34 -19.11 -6.64
CA ASP A 34 -16.07 -18.59 -6.14
C ASP A 34 -15.38 -17.78 -7.26
N ASP A 35 -15.32 -16.46 -7.13
CA ASP A 35 -14.49 -15.63 -8.01
C ASP A 35 -13.01 -15.97 -7.76
N GLU A 36 -12.21 -16.02 -8.82
CA GLU A 36 -10.75 -16.12 -8.73
C GLU A 36 -10.18 -15.01 -7.81
N PHE A 37 -10.82 -13.84 -7.76
CA PHE A 37 -10.47 -12.75 -6.84
C PHE A 37 -10.88 -13.00 -5.38
N ASP A 38 -11.98 -13.71 -5.14
CA ASP A 38 -12.38 -14.09 -3.79
C ASP A 38 -11.43 -15.15 -3.22
N GLN A 39 -10.91 -16.06 -4.04
CA GLN A 39 -9.81 -16.96 -3.65
C GLN A 39 -8.51 -16.20 -3.39
N VAL A 40 -8.11 -15.26 -4.26
CA VAL A 40 -6.90 -14.44 -4.00
C VAL A 40 -7.05 -13.63 -2.71
N ARG A 41 -8.27 -13.15 -2.39
CA ARG A 41 -8.55 -12.46 -1.14
C ARG A 41 -8.58 -13.40 0.07
N ALA A 42 -9.20 -14.56 -0.05
CA ALA A 42 -9.34 -15.55 1.02
C ALA A 42 -8.03 -16.31 1.30
N ASP A 43 -7.14 -16.43 0.31
CA ASP A 43 -5.85 -17.10 0.47
C ASP A 43 -4.76 -16.06 0.76
N TRP A 44 -4.52 -15.10 -0.14
CA TRP A 44 -3.34 -14.24 -0.06
C TRP A 44 -3.55 -12.98 0.79
N LEU A 45 -4.71 -12.32 0.69
CA LEU A 45 -5.06 -11.16 1.51
C LEU A 45 -5.64 -11.54 2.89
N HIS A 46 -5.87 -12.83 3.14
CA HIS A 46 -6.24 -13.35 4.47
C HIS A 46 -4.99 -13.78 5.24
N LEU A 47 -3.95 -14.25 4.53
CA LEU A 47 -2.62 -14.52 5.08
C LEU A 47 -1.95 -13.26 5.66
N HIS A 48 -2.27 -12.09 5.12
CA HIS A 48 -1.87 -10.78 5.65
C HIS A 48 -3.07 -9.86 5.70
N GLY A 49 -3.50 -9.48 6.90
CA GLY A 49 -4.63 -8.57 7.07
C GLY A 49 -4.45 -7.26 6.31
N TRP A 50 -5.57 -6.55 6.10
CA TRP A 50 -5.59 -5.25 5.44
C TRP A 50 -4.59 -4.24 6.06
N LEU A 51 -4.34 -4.38 7.36
CA LEU A 51 -3.39 -3.56 8.11
C LEU A 51 -1.95 -3.82 7.63
N GLU A 52 -1.54 -5.07 7.53
CA GLU A 52 -0.19 -5.50 7.15
C GLU A 52 0.14 -5.05 5.73
N ILE A 53 -0.82 -5.16 4.82
CA ILE A 53 -0.69 -4.67 3.44
C ILE A 53 -0.54 -3.15 3.43
N SER A 54 -1.36 -2.44 4.20
CA SER A 54 -1.30 -0.98 4.32
C SER A 54 0.05 -0.52 4.89
N LEU A 55 0.58 -1.24 5.89
CA LEU A 55 1.89 -0.99 6.47
C LEU A 55 3.02 -1.25 5.47
N ALA A 56 2.94 -2.31 4.67
CA ALA A 56 3.92 -2.62 3.63
C ALA A 56 3.94 -1.54 2.53
N VAL A 57 2.77 -1.07 2.07
CA VAL A 57 2.67 0.04 1.11
C VAL A 57 3.24 1.34 1.71
N THR A 58 3.02 1.57 3.01
CA THR A 58 3.56 2.73 3.74
C THR A 58 5.08 2.68 3.83
N LEU A 59 5.67 1.50 4.03
CA LEU A 59 7.13 1.31 3.99
C LEU A 59 7.72 1.67 2.63
N VAL A 60 7.14 1.16 1.54
CA VAL A 60 7.64 1.47 0.19
C VAL A 60 7.52 2.97 -0.10
N THR A 61 6.38 3.56 0.24
CA THR A 61 6.13 5.00 0.00
C THR A 61 7.09 5.89 0.80
N SER A 62 7.40 5.53 2.05
CA SER A 62 8.35 6.27 2.87
C SER A 62 9.79 6.20 2.32
N VAL A 63 10.23 5.04 1.82
CA VAL A 63 11.54 4.94 1.12
C VAL A 63 11.58 5.83 -0.11
N LEU A 64 10.51 5.83 -0.92
CA LEU A 64 10.41 6.69 -2.11
C LEU A 64 10.45 8.17 -1.72
N LEU A 65 9.71 8.59 -0.70
CA LEU A 65 9.71 9.96 -0.19
C LEU A 65 11.10 10.38 0.33
N PHE A 66 11.80 9.49 1.04
CA PHE A 66 13.14 9.75 1.52
C PHE A 66 14.16 9.95 0.39
N HIS A 67 14.10 9.09 -0.64
CA HIS A 67 15.03 9.14 -1.77
C HIS A 67 14.73 10.32 -2.71
N PHE A 68 13.46 10.65 -2.90
CA PHE A 68 13.05 11.61 -3.91
C PHE A 68 12.80 13.03 -3.41
N SER A 69 12.50 13.21 -2.12
CA SER A 69 12.30 14.54 -1.57
C SER A 69 13.63 15.24 -1.31
N LYS A 70 13.74 16.50 -1.75
CA LYS A 70 14.86 17.39 -1.36
C LYS A 70 14.60 18.10 -0.02
N ASN A 71 13.37 18.05 0.49
CA ASN A 71 13.00 18.73 1.72
C ASN A 71 13.38 17.89 2.94
N ARG A 72 14.28 18.42 3.77
CA ARG A 72 14.77 17.74 4.99
C ARG A 72 13.65 17.33 5.94
N LYS A 73 12.60 18.15 6.09
CA LYS A 73 11.46 17.83 6.97
C LYS A 73 10.70 16.59 6.49
N VAL A 74 10.47 16.49 5.17
CA VAL A 74 9.81 15.34 4.55
C VAL A 74 10.66 14.08 4.70
N ARG A 75 11.99 14.18 4.54
CA ARG A 75 12.90 13.04 4.72
C ARG A 75 12.90 12.52 6.16
N ILE A 76 12.93 13.42 7.16
CA ILE A 76 12.84 13.03 8.57
C ILE A 76 11.49 12.36 8.85
N GLY A 77 10.39 12.95 8.38
CA GLY A 77 9.06 12.35 8.52
C GLY A 77 8.97 10.97 7.87
N ALA A 78 9.56 10.80 6.69
CA ALA A 78 9.62 9.53 5.99
C ALA A 78 10.37 8.45 6.79
N VAL A 79 11.49 8.78 7.43
CA VAL A 79 12.24 7.83 8.28
C VAL A 79 11.41 7.42 9.51
N ILE A 80 10.71 8.36 10.14
CA ILE A 80 9.86 8.07 11.30
C ILE A 80 8.72 7.15 10.89
N VAL A 81 8.01 7.48 9.82
CA VAL A 81 6.90 6.66 9.29
C VAL A 81 7.39 5.28 8.90
N PHE A 82 8.54 5.18 8.23
CA PHE A 82 9.16 3.90 7.89
C PHE A 82 9.44 3.06 9.15
N GLY A 83 10.09 3.65 10.15
CA GLY A 83 10.42 2.97 11.41
C GLY A 83 9.17 2.48 12.15
N SER A 84 8.14 3.32 12.26
CA SER A 84 6.88 2.96 12.92
C SER A 84 6.14 1.85 12.17
N SER A 85 6.04 1.93 10.84
CA SER A 85 5.38 0.89 10.05
C SER A 85 6.13 -0.44 10.09
N LEU A 86 7.46 -0.40 10.09
CA LEU A 86 8.29 -1.59 10.22
C LEU A 86 8.15 -2.24 11.60
N ALA A 87 8.15 -1.41 12.66
CA ALA A 87 7.96 -1.89 14.03
C ALA A 87 6.59 -2.56 14.21
N LEU A 88 5.54 -1.97 13.64
CA LEU A 88 4.19 -2.55 13.68
C LEU A 88 4.13 -3.89 12.94
N LEU A 89 4.72 -3.98 11.74
CA LEU A 89 4.81 -5.23 10.98
C LEU A 89 5.65 -6.32 11.66
N ALA A 90 6.69 -5.93 12.40
CA ALA A 90 7.49 -6.86 13.16
C ALA A 90 6.80 -7.36 14.45
N SER A 91 5.75 -6.65 14.88
CA SER A 91 4.99 -6.94 16.10
C SER A 91 3.66 -7.67 15.86
N SER A 92 3.20 -7.71 14.60
CA SER A 92 2.05 -8.49 14.12
C SER A 92 2.47 -9.91 13.81
#